data_AF-A0A800DUR5-F1
#
_entry.id   AF-A0A800DUR5-F1
#
_cell.length_a   1.000
_cell.length_b   1.000
_cell.length_c   1.000
_cell.angle_alpha   90.00
_cell.angle_beta   90.00
_cell.angle_gamma   90.00
#
_symmetry.space_group_name_H-M   'P 1'
#
loop_
_entity.id
_entity.type
_entity.pdbx_description
1 polymer ?
#
loop_
_entity_poly.entity_id
_entity_poly.type
_entity_poly.pdbx_seq_one_letter_code
_entity_poly.pdbx_strand_id
1 'polypeptide(L)' 'MKNKDFEEKIEHAKKMIDSLMDPNITLANSVKMYKEGIKALKEAQELLEKAKLEIEEIEKEQKLE' A
#
# COMPACT_ATOMS: atom_id res chain seq x y z
N MET A 1 17.68 5.12 5.00
CA MET A 1 16.73 5.12 3.87
C MET A 1 15.55 4.24 4.29
N LYS A 2 14.55 4.75 5.02
CA LYS A 2 13.61 3.81 5.72
C LYS A 2 12.12 4.13 5.78
N ASN A 3 11.63 5.28 5.30
CA ASN A 3 10.18 5.60 5.35
C ASN A 3 9.61 6.00 3.98
N LYS A 4 10.16 5.44 2.90
CA LYS A 4 9.72 5.77 1.54
C LYS A 4 8.80 4.69 0.95
N ASP A 5 9.00 3.42 1.29
CA ASP A 5 8.27 2.33 0.64
C ASP A 5 6.75 2.32 0.88
N PHE A 6 6.26 2.56 2.11
CA PHE A 6 4.82 2.51 2.38
C PHE A 6 4.09 3.71 1.77
N GLU A 7 4.56 4.92 2.08
CA GLU A 7 4.00 6.18 1.62
C GLU A 7 4.06 6.30 0.10
N GLU A 8 5.16 5.86 -0.53
CA GLU A 8 5.25 5.80 -1.99
C GLU A 8 4.29 4.78 -2.59
N LYS A 9 4.05 3.62 -1.95
CA LYS A 9 3.05 2.65 -2.42
C LYS A 9 1.62 3.19 -2.33
N ILE A 10 1.28 3.89 -1.24
CA ILE A 10 -0.02 4.55 -1.10
C ILE A 10 -0.19 5.65 -2.14
N GLU A 11 0.83 6.47 -2.36
CA GLU A 11 0.81 7.52 -3.38
C GLU A 11 0.70 6.94 -4.79
N HIS A 12 1.41 5.84 -5.07
CA HIS A 12 1.32 5.14 -6.34
C HIS A 12 -0.06 4.54 -6.56
N ALA A 13 -0.65 3.92 -5.54
CA ALA A 13 -2.01 3.41 -5.58
C ALA A 13 -3.03 4.52 -5.89
N LYS A 14 -2.92 5.67 -5.22
CA LYS A 14 -3.77 6.84 -5.47
C LYS A 14 -3.68 7.28 -6.93
N LYS A 15 -2.46 7.49 -7.45
CA LYS A 15 -2.26 7.91 -8.85
C LYS A 15 -2.90 6.94 -9.85
N MET A 16 -2.78 5.63 -9.60
CA MET A 16 -3.38 4.62 -10.46
C MET A 16 -4.91 4.66 -10.41
N ILE A 17 -5.50 4.84 -9.24
CA ILE A 17 -6.96 4.95 -9.08
C ILE A 17 -7.47 6.28 -9.66
N ASP A 18 -6.76 7.39 -9.46
CA ASP A 18 -7.10 8.70 -9.99
C ASP A 18 -7.07 8.71 -11.52
N SER A 19 -6.16 7.94 -12.14
CA SER A 19 -6.12 7.76 -13.60
C SER A 19 -7.41 7.16 -14.18
N LEU A 20 -8.20 6.44 -13.37
CA LEU A 20 -9.48 5.89 -13.78
C LEU A 20 -10.55 6.97 -13.96
N MET A 21 -10.31 8.18 -13.45
CA MET A 21 -11.18 9.34 -13.66
C MET A 21 -10.97 10.02 -15.02
N ASP A 22 -9.92 9.65 -15.78
CA ASP A 22 -9.71 10.18 -17.12
C ASP A 22 -10.82 9.69 -18.07
N PRO A 23 -11.65 10.60 -18.64
CA PRO A 23 -12.72 10.21 -19.54
C PRO A 23 -12.23 9.59 -20.86
N ASN A 24 -10.94 9.72 -21.19
CA ASN A 24 -10.34 9.15 -22.40
C ASN A 24 -9.67 7.79 -22.18
N ILE A 25 -9.72 7.25 -20.94
CA ILE A 25 -9.11 5.96 -20.64
C ILE A 25 -9.83 4.83 -21.39
N THR A 26 -9.06 3.96 -22.03
CA THR A 26 -9.62 2.75 -22.65
C THR A 26 -9.97 1.72 -21.58
N LEU A 27 -10.95 0.85 -21.85
CA LEU A 27 -11.32 -0.23 -20.94
C LEU A 27 -10.13 -1.14 -20.58
N ALA A 28 -9.24 -1.40 -21.53
CA ALA A 28 -8.04 -2.21 -21.28
C ALA A 28 -7.08 -1.52 -20.29
N ASN A 29 -6.89 -0.20 -20.48
CA ASN A 29 -6.04 0.59 -19.59
C ASN A 29 -6.68 0.76 -18.21
N SER A 30 -8.00 0.94 -18.11
CA SER A 30 -8.69 1.08 -16.82
C SER A 30 -8.56 -0.18 -15.97
N VAL A 31 -8.69 -1.37 -16.58
CA VAL A 31 -8.47 -2.65 -15.89
C VAL A 31 -7.01 -2.80 -15.45
N LYS A 32 -6.05 -2.35 -16.28
CA LYS A 32 -4.62 -2.40 -15.93
C LYS A 32 -4.31 -1.49 -14.74
N MET A 33 -4.72 -0.23 -14.79
CA MET A 33 -4.48 0.75 -13.72
C MET A 33 -5.16 0.33 -12.42
N TYR A 34 -6.39 -0.20 -12.49
CA TYR A 34 -7.06 -0.75 -11.31
C TYR A 34 -6.27 -1.89 -10.68
N LYS A 35 -5.79 -2.86 -11.47
CA LYS A 35 -4.96 -3.98 -10.96
C LYS A 35 -3.66 -3.48 -10.31
N GLU A 36 -2.99 -2.52 -10.93
CA GLU A 36 -1.76 -1.95 -10.39
C GLU A 36 -2.01 -1.17 -9.09
N GLY A 37 -3.07 -0.37 -9.02
CA GLY A 37 -3.48 0.33 -7.81
C GLY A 37 -3.80 -0.62 -6.65
N ILE A 38 -4.59 -1.66 -6.92
CA ILE A 38 -4.92 -2.70 -5.91
C ILE A 38 -3.66 -3.44 -5.44
N LYS A 39 -2.73 -3.75 -6.35
CA LYS A 39 -1.47 -4.40 -5.99
C LYS A 39 -0.64 -3.50 -5.06
N ALA A 40 -0.51 -2.22 -5.37
CA ALA A 40 0.22 -1.27 -4.53
C ALA A 40 -0.42 -1.11 -3.14
N LEU A 41 -1.76 -1.07 -3.05
CA LEU A 41 -2.47 -1.06 -1.76
C LEU A 41 -2.21 -2.33 -0.95
N LYS A 42 -2.20 -3.49 -1.59
CA LYS A 42 -1.94 -4.77 -0.90
C LYS A 42 -0.52 -4.80 -0.32
N GLU A 43 0.47 -4.38 -1.10
CA GLU A 43 1.85 -4.30 -0.62
C GLU A 43 2.00 -3.30 0.54
N ALA A 44 1.28 -2.18 0.51
CA ALA A 44 1.24 -1.24 1.63
C ALA A 44 0.59 -1.87 2.87
N GLN A 45 -0.51 -2.61 2.71
CA GLN A 45 -1.17 -3.32 3.81
C GLN A 45 -0.23 -4.36 4.46
N GLU A 46 0.53 -5.13 3.67
CA GLU A 46 1.51 -6.10 4.19
C GLU A 46 2.61 -5.43 5.02
N LEU A 47 3.06 -4.23 4.63
CA LEU A 47 4.02 -3.44 5.41
C LEU A 47 3.41 -2.99 6.75
N LEU A 48 2.15 -2.54 6.74
CA LEU A 48 1.46 -2.13 7.96
C LEU A 48 1.25 -3.31 8.93
N GLU A 49 0.90 -4.48 8.41
CA GLU A 49 0.73 -5.70 9.22
C GLU A 49 2.06 -6.12 9.86
N LYS A 50 3.17 -6.07 9.12
CA LYS A 50 4.51 -6.33 9.68
C LYS A 50 4.86 -5.35 10.80
N ALA A 51 4.63 -4.06 10.58
CA ALA A 51 4.88 -3.04 11.60
C ALA A 51 4.04 -3.24 12.87
N LYS A 52 2.77 -3.67 12.73
CA LYS A 52 1.93 -4.03 13.88
C LYS A 52 2.48 -5.22 14.65
N LEU A 53 2.91 -6.28 13.94
CA LEU A 53 3.51 -7.46 14.57
C LEU A 53 4.79 -7.11 15.34
N GLU A 54 5.67 -6.29 14.76
CA GLU A 54 6.89 -5.80 15.44
C GLU A 54 6.55 -5.04 16.74
N ILE A 55 5.52 -4.19 16.72
CA ILE A 55 5.06 -3.49 17.93
C ILE A 55 4.51 -4.46 18.97
N GLU A 56 3.67 -5.43 18.57
CA GLU A 56 3.13 -6.44 19.47
C GLU A 56 4.21 -7.31 20.11
N GLU A 57 5.29 -7.61 19.39
CA GLU A 57 6.45 -8.34 19.92
C GLU A 57 7.19 -7.52 20.97
N ILE A 58 7.49 -6.25 20.68
CA ILE A 58 8.12 -5.32 21.64
C ILE A 58 7.27 -5.17 22.90
N GLU A 59 5.95 -5.01 22.76
CA GLU A 59 5.04 -4.89 23.90
C GLU A 59 4.97 -6.18 24.75
N LYS A 60 5.10 -7.35 24.12
CA LYS A 60 5.17 -8.63 24.83
C LYS A 60 6.48 -8.78 25.59
N GLU A 61 7.60 -8.42 24.98
CA GLU A 61 8.92 -8.44 25.63
C GLU A 61 8.94 -7.49 26.85
N GLN A 62 8.41 -6.27 26.72
CA GLN A 62 8.31 -5.31 27.82
C GLN A 62 7.40 -5.74 28.98
N LYS A 63 6.45 -6.65 28.75
CA LYS A 63 5.58 -7.21 29.82
C LYS A 63 6.18 -8.42 30.53
N LEU A 64 7.25 -9.00 29.99
CA LEU A 64 7.93 -10.17 30.55
C LEU A 64 9.11 -9.79 31.47
N GLU A 65 9.52 -8.52 31.46
CA GLU A 65 10.44 -7.89 32.43
C GLU A 65 9.71 -7.31 33.65
#